data_AF-A0ABD3Q2T5-F1
#
_entry.id   AF-A0ABD3Q2T5-F1
#
_cell.length_a   1.000
_cell.length_b   1.000
_cell.length_c   1.000
_cell.angle_alpha   90.00
_cell.angle_beta   90.00
_cell.angle_gamma   90.00
#
_symmetry.space_group_name_H-M   'P 1'
#
loop_
_entity.id
_entity.type
_entity.pdbx_description
1 polymer ?
#
loop_
_entity_poly.entity_id
_entity_poly.type
_entity_poly.pdbx_seq_one_letter_code
_entity_poly.pdbx_strand_id
1 'polypeptide(L)'
;MREISIVLLGFGSANQAFVEMMLNKSETFQHRRCICISNCSNETQWIPWRIVSIVTGRHGKVCIPNTGTTENAFWCEVNAEEAMQRIKSGGMLDDSLLVETDGITCCRVKDRFDSTIYLGEKNSAPQHQGLSPDETSTQQTIEMLKALGSTNAANIVVEAIPSNPRSEGGGEPAVSFIQTSLEAGMHVVSANKGPLAQQTSSHDEFTQEVYWNLQQIASNNKVRYLHESAVMDGVPIFSLWKHTLPNAILTKIRGCLNSTSTMILTRMEGRDGETFEEALRAAKEMGIVERDESLDLDGYDAAVKLRALLVVFSSLHTSEGVKIVVPSIEDIPRDSIRSITREDVQQAYADGAKKYRLVATAELVDASKSNAPCSRNLAVDDSNRIQLWNAKVQLEAVSHADPIYNLTGTSSSVQFHTDVLGPITMVSTDPSLVDTAYGLFSDVVRIASYS
;
A
#
# COMPACT_ATOMS: atom_id res chain seq x y z
N MET A 1 20.38 10.23 -5.64
CA MET A 1 20.99 8.89 -5.65
C MET A 1 21.60 8.69 -7.01
N ARG A 2 22.85 8.17 -7.10
CA ARG A 2 23.45 7.86 -8.40
C ARG A 2 22.95 6.56 -9.02
N GLU A 3 22.27 5.72 -8.23
CA GLU A 3 21.83 4.37 -8.59
C GLU A 3 20.58 3.96 -7.79
N ILE A 4 19.62 3.29 -8.44
CA ILE A 4 18.37 2.81 -7.83
C ILE A 4 18.39 1.28 -7.83
N SER A 5 18.23 0.64 -6.67
CA SER A 5 18.24 -0.82 -6.56
C SER A 5 17.02 -1.25 -5.77
N ILE A 6 16.07 -1.95 -6.42
CA ILE A 6 14.74 -2.20 -5.89
C ILE A 6 14.58 -3.67 -5.46
N VAL A 7 13.83 -3.90 -4.40
CA VAL A 7 13.30 -5.21 -4.00
C VAL A 7 11.78 -5.12 -4.05
N LEU A 8 11.10 -6.11 -4.63
CA LEU A 8 9.65 -6.18 -4.64
C LEU A 8 9.18 -7.21 -3.63
N LEU A 9 8.35 -6.80 -2.68
CA LEU A 9 7.68 -7.67 -1.72
C LEU A 9 6.19 -7.74 -2.05
N GLY A 10 5.60 -8.93 -1.98
CA GLY A 10 4.18 -9.16 -2.29
C GLY A 10 3.95 -9.77 -3.67
N PHE A 11 2.69 -10.15 -3.92
CA PHE A 11 2.29 -10.95 -5.08
C PHE A 11 1.50 -10.15 -6.10
N GLY A 12 1.52 -10.64 -7.33
CA GLY A 12 0.44 -10.41 -8.28
C GLY A 12 0.60 -9.22 -9.22
N SER A 13 -0.54 -8.86 -9.78
CA SER A 13 -0.69 -7.95 -10.90
C SER A 13 -0.27 -6.50 -10.60
N ALA A 14 -0.26 -6.08 -9.32
CA ALA A 14 0.24 -4.77 -8.91
C ALA A 14 1.76 -4.63 -9.08
N ASN A 15 2.54 -5.63 -8.66
CA ASN A 15 3.99 -5.66 -8.86
C ASN A 15 4.33 -5.75 -10.35
N GLN A 16 3.58 -6.54 -11.12
CA GLN A 16 3.73 -6.59 -12.57
C GLN A 16 3.44 -5.23 -13.22
N ALA A 17 2.31 -4.59 -12.90
CA ALA A 17 1.95 -3.28 -13.43
C ALA A 17 2.98 -2.19 -13.05
N PHE A 18 3.53 -2.24 -11.83
CA PHE A 18 4.61 -1.37 -11.39
C PHE A 18 5.87 -1.56 -12.24
N VAL A 19 6.29 -2.80 -12.46
CA VAL A 19 7.44 -3.12 -13.30
C VAL A 19 7.23 -2.65 -14.74
N GLU A 20 6.09 -2.96 -15.33
CA GLU A 20 5.73 -2.53 -16.70
C GLU A 20 5.75 -1.01 -16.82
N MET A 21 5.25 -0.31 -15.82
CA MET A 21 5.27 1.15 -15.82
C MET A 21 6.68 1.72 -15.61
N MET A 22 7.51 1.15 -14.74
CA MET A 22 8.93 1.52 -14.62
C MET A 22 9.65 1.38 -15.97
N LEU A 23 9.35 0.31 -16.73
CA LEU A 23 9.90 0.09 -18.08
C LEU A 23 9.40 1.14 -19.07
N ASN A 24 8.08 1.38 -19.10
CA ASN A 24 7.44 2.30 -20.04
C ASN A 24 7.75 3.78 -19.76
N LYS A 25 8.01 4.14 -18.50
CA LYS A 25 8.34 5.51 -18.06
C LYS A 25 9.83 5.69 -17.78
N SER A 26 10.67 4.77 -18.24
CA SER A 26 12.13 4.74 -17.99
C SER A 26 12.92 5.94 -18.54
N GLU A 27 12.30 6.83 -19.32
CA GLU A 27 12.88 8.14 -19.70
C GLU A 27 12.98 9.10 -18.51
N THR A 28 12.19 8.86 -17.45
CA THR A 28 12.19 9.65 -16.21
C THR A 28 13.52 9.52 -15.43
N PHE A 29 14.27 8.43 -15.63
CA PHE A 29 15.52 8.14 -14.90
C PHE A 29 16.74 8.20 -15.85
N GLN A 30 17.58 9.22 -15.69
CA GLN A 30 18.70 9.53 -16.61
C GLN A 30 19.92 8.58 -16.50
N HIS A 31 20.13 7.91 -15.36
CA HIS A 31 21.22 6.94 -15.13
C HIS A 31 20.71 5.74 -14.34
N ARG A 32 21.12 4.53 -14.73
CA ARG A 32 20.30 3.33 -14.61
C ARG A 32 21.07 2.14 -14.04
N ARG A 33 20.58 1.60 -12.93
CA ARG A 33 20.56 0.16 -12.60
C ARG A 33 19.16 -0.08 -12.02
N CYS A 34 18.54 -1.23 -12.26
CA CYS A 34 17.31 -1.63 -11.59
C CYS A 34 17.42 -3.13 -11.34
N ILE A 35 17.32 -3.48 -10.08
CA ILE A 35 17.27 -4.84 -9.60
C ILE A 35 15.80 -5.11 -9.29
N CYS A 36 15.28 -6.27 -9.67
CA CYS A 36 13.97 -6.72 -9.18
C CYS A 36 14.14 -8.14 -8.65
N ILE A 37 13.99 -8.25 -7.33
CA ILE A 37 13.85 -9.52 -6.62
C ILE A 37 12.36 -9.65 -6.32
N SER A 38 11.71 -10.70 -6.84
CA SER A 38 10.31 -11.03 -6.56
C SER A 38 10.28 -12.24 -5.63
N ASN A 39 9.64 -12.13 -4.47
CA ASN A 39 9.33 -13.29 -3.63
C ASN A 39 8.06 -13.99 -4.16
N CYS A 40 8.01 -15.33 -4.16
CA CYS A 40 6.94 -16.15 -4.76
C CYS A 40 6.13 -16.93 -3.71
N SER A 41 4.80 -16.76 -3.69
CA SER A 41 3.80 -17.71 -3.19
C SER A 41 2.39 -17.37 -3.75
N ASN A 42 1.54 -18.40 -3.88
CA ASN A 42 0.44 -18.63 -4.85
C ASN A 42 -0.78 -17.65 -4.79
N GLU A 43 -1.63 -17.46 -5.82
CA GLU A 43 -2.24 -18.43 -6.75
C GLU A 43 -2.44 -17.95 -8.22
N THR A 44 -2.42 -18.97 -9.11
CA THR A 44 -2.68 -19.01 -10.56
C THR A 44 -1.47 -18.77 -11.49
N GLN A 45 -0.82 -19.90 -11.81
CA GLN A 45 0.39 -20.10 -12.61
C GLN A 45 1.72 -19.98 -11.85
N TRP A 46 2.40 -21.12 -11.75
CA TRP A 46 3.76 -21.26 -11.25
C TRP A 46 4.71 -20.49 -12.16
N ILE A 47 5.13 -19.31 -11.73
CA ILE A 47 6.35 -18.69 -12.24
C ILE A 47 7.41 -18.92 -11.15
N PRO A 48 8.40 -19.82 -11.35
CA PRO A 48 9.55 -19.90 -10.46
C PRO A 48 10.23 -18.52 -10.42
N TRP A 49 10.79 -18.12 -9.26
CA TRP A 49 11.58 -16.90 -9.06
C TRP A 49 12.05 -16.26 -10.38
N ARG A 50 11.26 -15.33 -10.94
CA ARG A 50 11.69 -14.59 -12.12
C ARG A 50 12.46 -13.39 -11.62
N ILE A 51 13.78 -13.50 -11.68
CA ILE A 51 14.67 -12.37 -11.53
C ILE A 51 14.48 -11.50 -12.76
N VAL A 52 13.82 -10.37 -12.57
CA VAL A 52 13.75 -9.36 -13.61
C VAL A 52 14.91 -8.40 -13.35
N SER A 53 16.09 -8.69 -13.89
CA SER A 53 17.12 -7.66 -13.95
C SER A 53 16.68 -6.62 -15.00
N ILE A 54 16.41 -5.38 -14.58
CA ILE A 54 16.08 -4.29 -15.52
C ILE A 54 17.34 -3.45 -15.70
N VAL A 55 18.20 -3.93 -16.61
CA VAL A 55 19.28 -3.11 -17.18
C VAL A 55 18.63 -2.23 -18.23
N THR A 56 18.38 -0.97 -17.90
CA THR A 56 17.81 -0.04 -18.87
C THR A 56 18.94 0.48 -19.78
N GLY A 57 19.22 -0.21 -20.89
CA GLY A 57 19.96 0.33 -22.03
C GLY A 57 19.06 0.24 -23.25
N ARG A 58 18.76 1.37 -23.92
CA ARG A 58 17.92 1.64 -25.13
C ARG A 58 16.83 0.68 -25.67
N HIS A 59 16.71 -0.59 -25.29
CA HIS A 59 15.70 -1.55 -25.74
C HIS A 59 15.37 -2.53 -24.59
N GLY A 60 14.20 -2.40 -23.97
CA GLY A 60 13.79 -3.15 -22.78
C GLY A 60 13.64 -4.66 -22.99
N LYS A 61 14.64 -5.44 -22.53
CA LYS A 61 14.61 -6.90 -22.32
C LYS A 61 15.46 -7.24 -21.07
N VAL A 62 15.26 -8.43 -20.49
CA VAL A 62 16.14 -9.02 -19.45
C VAL A 62 17.28 -9.78 -20.14
N CYS A 63 18.50 -9.65 -19.63
CA CYS A 63 19.72 -9.86 -20.40
C CYS A 63 20.79 -10.62 -19.60
N ILE A 64 21.18 -11.81 -20.04
CA ILE A 64 22.44 -12.45 -19.61
C ILE A 64 23.21 -12.81 -20.90
N PRO A 65 24.49 -12.42 -21.05
CA PRO A 65 25.25 -12.74 -22.26
C PRO A 65 25.44 -14.25 -22.38
N ASN A 66 25.05 -14.80 -23.52
CA ASN A 66 25.28 -16.20 -23.83
C ASN A 66 26.75 -16.39 -24.19
N THR A 67 27.54 -16.86 -23.22
CA THR A 67 28.87 -17.49 -23.37
C THR A 67 29.91 -16.73 -24.21
N GLY A 68 30.95 -16.22 -23.53
CA GLY A 68 32.29 -16.07 -24.09
C GLY A 68 32.45 -15.00 -25.19
N THR A 69 33.16 -13.93 -24.86
CA THR A 69 33.55 -12.78 -25.69
C THR A 69 32.51 -11.66 -25.80
N THR A 70 32.97 -10.46 -25.44
CA THR A 70 32.21 -9.24 -25.15
C THR A 70 31.63 -8.53 -26.38
N GLU A 71 31.70 -9.12 -27.57
CA GLU A 71 31.45 -8.39 -28.83
C GLU A 71 30.14 -8.75 -29.54
N ASN A 72 29.46 -9.87 -29.24
CA ASN A 72 28.20 -10.25 -29.91
C ASN A 72 27.24 -11.07 -29.01
N ALA A 73 26.63 -10.44 -28.00
CA ALA A 73 25.65 -11.12 -27.14
C ALA A 73 24.24 -11.15 -27.77
N PHE A 74 23.70 -12.36 -27.99
CA PHE A 74 22.28 -12.58 -28.30
C PHE A 74 21.48 -12.81 -27.00
N TRP A 75 20.30 -12.21 -26.91
CA TRP A 75 19.44 -12.11 -25.72
C TRP A 75 18.56 -13.37 -25.53
N CYS A 76 18.55 -14.00 -24.35
CA CYS A 76 17.68 -15.15 -24.04
C CYS A 76 17.07 -15.13 -22.63
N GLU A 77 15.89 -15.73 -22.50
CA GLU A 77 15.16 -15.96 -21.25
C GLU A 77 15.65 -17.31 -20.67
N VAL A 78 16.19 -17.32 -19.44
CA VAL A 78 16.74 -18.53 -18.78
C VAL A 78 16.22 -18.65 -17.35
N ASN A 79 16.25 -19.87 -16.79
CA ASN A 79 15.86 -20.12 -15.39
C ASN A 79 17.03 -19.84 -14.40
N ALA A 80 16.75 -19.83 -13.10
CA ALA A 80 17.71 -19.42 -12.04
C ALA A 80 18.94 -20.35 -11.92
N GLU A 81 18.76 -21.67 -12.02
CA GLU A 81 19.88 -22.64 -11.99
C GLU A 81 20.81 -22.44 -13.20
N GLU A 82 20.22 -22.26 -14.38
CA GLU A 82 20.95 -22.01 -15.62
C GLU A 82 21.67 -20.65 -15.60
N ALA A 83 21.04 -19.61 -15.04
CA ALA A 83 21.67 -18.31 -14.81
C ALA A 83 22.88 -18.43 -13.88
N MET A 84 22.76 -19.14 -12.75
CA MET A 84 23.85 -19.36 -11.79
C MET A 84 25.01 -20.14 -12.40
N GLN A 85 24.74 -21.20 -13.17
CA GLN A 85 25.78 -21.95 -13.86
C GLN A 85 26.52 -21.09 -14.89
N ARG A 86 25.80 -20.24 -15.66
CA ARG A 86 26.39 -19.33 -16.65
C ARG A 86 27.23 -18.23 -16.01
N ILE A 87 26.76 -17.66 -14.90
CA ILE A 87 27.48 -16.63 -14.15
C ILE A 87 28.78 -17.21 -13.53
N LYS A 88 28.69 -18.41 -12.93
CA LYS A 88 29.85 -19.12 -12.35
C LYS A 88 30.87 -19.55 -13.42
N SER A 89 30.41 -20.04 -14.57
CA SER A 89 31.28 -20.51 -15.65
C SER A 89 31.88 -19.38 -16.51
N GLY A 90 31.25 -18.21 -16.54
CA GLY A 90 31.67 -17.07 -17.37
C GLY A 90 32.67 -16.10 -16.73
N GLY A 91 33.05 -16.29 -15.45
CA GLY A 91 33.95 -15.38 -14.73
C GLY A 91 33.39 -13.97 -14.52
N MET A 92 32.06 -13.83 -14.55
CA MET A 92 31.36 -12.55 -14.46
C MET A 92 31.00 -12.16 -13.02
N LEU A 93 31.45 -12.90 -12.01
CA LEU A 93 31.17 -12.61 -10.61
C LEU A 93 32.12 -11.53 -10.06
N ASP A 94 31.55 -10.59 -9.31
CA ASP A 94 32.31 -9.80 -8.36
C ASP A 94 32.33 -10.53 -7.02
N ASP A 95 33.45 -11.20 -6.72
CA ASP A 95 33.64 -11.96 -5.49
C ASP A 95 33.56 -11.09 -4.21
N SER A 96 33.57 -9.76 -4.33
CA SER A 96 33.49 -8.83 -3.20
C SER A 96 32.10 -8.72 -2.56
N LEU A 97 31.05 -9.32 -3.16
CA LEU A 97 29.66 -9.15 -2.72
C LEU A 97 28.84 -10.44 -2.82
N LEU A 98 29.47 -11.57 -2.49
CA LEU A 98 28.81 -12.86 -2.34
C LEU A 98 28.26 -12.99 -0.91
N VAL A 99 26.94 -13.01 -0.76
CA VAL A 99 26.29 -13.35 0.52
C VAL A 99 25.63 -14.70 0.37
N GLU A 100 26.09 -15.67 1.14
CA GLU A 100 25.42 -16.96 1.33
C GLU A 100 24.78 -16.99 2.72
N THR A 101 23.45 -16.97 2.77
CA THR A 101 22.68 -17.13 4.00
C THR A 101 21.56 -18.14 3.77
N ASP A 102 21.58 -19.27 4.48
CA ASP A 102 20.53 -20.30 4.52
C ASP A 102 19.89 -20.66 3.16
N GLY A 103 20.72 -20.88 2.13
CA GLY A 103 20.26 -21.27 0.78
C GLY A 103 19.95 -20.10 -0.18
N ILE A 104 20.18 -18.85 0.24
CA ILE A 104 20.10 -17.67 -0.62
C ILE A 104 21.53 -17.24 -0.99
N THR A 105 21.84 -17.17 -2.29
CA THR A 105 23.14 -16.73 -2.81
C THR A 105 23.02 -15.39 -3.53
N CYS A 106 23.28 -14.31 -2.81
CA CYS A 106 23.36 -12.98 -3.41
C CYS A 106 24.71 -12.84 -4.12
N CYS A 107 24.74 -12.37 -5.37
CA CYS A 107 26.01 -12.10 -6.04
C CYS A 107 25.95 -10.83 -6.91
N ARG A 108 27.07 -10.12 -6.98
CA ARG A 108 27.22 -9.00 -7.91
C ARG A 108 27.83 -9.50 -9.21
N VAL A 109 27.29 -9.07 -10.35
CA VAL A 109 27.77 -9.46 -11.69
C VAL A 109 28.56 -8.29 -12.27
N LYS A 110 29.83 -8.51 -12.62
CA LYS A 110 30.66 -7.58 -13.39
C LYS A 110 30.21 -7.60 -14.84
N ASP A 111 29.53 -6.55 -15.26
CA ASP A 111 29.30 -6.25 -16.67
C ASP A 111 29.69 -4.79 -16.99
N ARG A 112 29.65 -4.37 -18.27
CA ARG A 112 29.96 -2.99 -18.68
C ARG A 112 29.03 -1.93 -18.06
N PHE A 113 27.95 -2.34 -17.38
CA PHE A 113 26.92 -1.49 -16.80
C PHE A 113 26.84 -1.59 -15.25
N ASP A 114 27.71 -2.40 -14.62
CA ASP A 114 27.77 -2.68 -13.18
C ASP A 114 26.43 -3.16 -12.57
N SER A 115 25.62 -3.93 -13.29
CA SER A 115 24.32 -4.41 -12.76
C SER A 115 24.47 -5.48 -11.67
N THR A 116 23.66 -5.42 -10.61
CA THR A 116 23.63 -6.46 -9.57
C THR A 116 22.39 -7.34 -9.70
N ILE A 117 22.55 -8.66 -9.57
CA ILE A 117 21.51 -9.68 -9.82
C ILE A 117 21.46 -10.63 -8.62
N TYR A 118 20.34 -10.73 -7.91
CA TYR A 118 20.20 -11.64 -6.77
C TYR A 118 19.52 -12.94 -7.18
N LEU A 119 20.11 -14.08 -6.80
CA LEU A 119 19.63 -15.43 -7.11
C LEU A 119 19.39 -16.22 -5.80
N GLY A 120 18.16 -16.65 -5.54
CA GLY A 120 17.86 -17.55 -4.41
C GLY A 120 17.74 -19.00 -4.87
N GLU A 121 18.35 -19.95 -4.15
CA GLU A 121 18.07 -21.39 -4.33
C GLU A 121 16.92 -21.84 -3.41
N LYS A 122 16.17 -22.85 -3.85
CA LYS A 122 14.97 -23.37 -3.18
C LYS A 122 15.35 -24.53 -2.26
N ASN A 123 15.04 -24.44 -0.97
CA ASN A 123 14.80 -25.64 -0.17
C ASN A 123 13.30 -26.00 -0.22
N SER A 124 13.01 -27.25 -0.51
CA SER A 124 11.67 -27.78 -0.80
C SER A 124 10.70 -27.60 0.38
N ALA A 125 9.73 -26.69 0.24
CA ALA A 125 8.57 -26.59 1.14
C ALA A 125 7.35 -27.38 0.59
N PRO A 126 6.55 -28.06 1.42
CA PRO A 126 5.34 -28.79 1.00
C PRO A 126 4.22 -27.85 0.52
N GLN A 127 3.35 -28.37 -0.33
CA GLN A 127 2.18 -27.67 -0.89
C GLN A 127 1.14 -27.35 0.21
N HIS A 128 0.96 -26.08 0.57
CA HIS A 128 -0.19 -25.64 1.36
C HIS A 128 -0.84 -24.36 0.80
N GLN A 129 -2.18 -24.37 0.79
CA GLN A 129 -3.08 -23.37 0.21
C GLN A 129 -3.38 -22.23 1.20
N GLY A 130 -3.25 -20.99 0.75
CA GLY A 130 -4.03 -19.84 1.24
C GLY A 130 -3.99 -19.51 2.73
N LEU A 131 -2.82 -19.58 3.36
CA LEU A 131 -2.57 -19.11 4.73
C LEU A 131 -1.53 -17.98 4.73
N SER A 132 -1.55 -17.16 5.77
CA SER A 132 -0.47 -16.22 6.13
C SER A 132 0.90 -16.83 5.85
N PRO A 133 1.92 -16.04 5.45
CA PRO A 133 3.27 -16.59 5.32
C PRO A 133 3.60 -17.33 6.60
N ASP A 134 3.99 -18.60 6.46
CA ASP A 134 4.40 -19.38 7.62
C ASP A 134 5.53 -18.63 8.36
N GLU A 135 5.63 -18.80 9.67
CA GLU A 135 6.63 -18.10 10.48
C GLU A 135 8.05 -18.26 9.89
N THR A 136 8.31 -19.41 9.28
CA THR A 136 9.54 -19.73 8.55
C THR A 136 9.80 -18.81 7.34
N SER A 137 8.83 -18.61 6.44
CA SER A 137 9.00 -17.73 5.27
C SER A 137 9.07 -16.25 5.66
N THR A 138 8.39 -15.86 6.74
CA THR A 138 8.49 -14.52 7.32
C THR A 138 9.92 -14.28 7.82
N GLN A 139 10.46 -15.20 8.62
CA GLN A 139 11.83 -15.07 9.14
C GLN A 139 12.88 -15.07 8.02
N GLN A 140 12.73 -15.93 7.00
CA GLN A 140 13.63 -15.95 5.85
C GLN A 140 13.61 -14.61 5.08
N THR A 141 12.44 -14.01 4.91
CA THR A 141 12.30 -12.70 4.26
C THR A 141 12.97 -11.61 5.07
N ILE A 142 12.85 -11.62 6.41
CA ILE A 142 13.54 -10.70 7.31
C ILE A 142 15.06 -10.83 7.17
N GLU A 143 15.60 -12.04 7.20
CA GLU A 143 17.05 -12.25 7.04
C GLU A 143 17.56 -11.81 5.66
N MET A 144 16.79 -12.07 4.59
CA MET A 144 17.09 -11.56 3.26
C MET A 144 17.16 -10.02 3.24
N LEU A 145 16.18 -9.32 3.83
CA LEU A 145 16.17 -7.85 3.86
C LEU A 145 17.37 -7.28 4.63
N LYS A 146 17.77 -7.90 5.74
CA LYS A 146 18.99 -7.55 6.49
C LYS A 146 20.25 -7.75 5.64
N ALA A 147 20.36 -8.86 4.93
CA ALA A 147 21.48 -9.15 4.05
C ALA A 147 21.57 -8.12 2.90
N LEU A 148 20.44 -7.74 2.32
CA LEU A 148 20.38 -6.77 1.23
C LEU A 148 20.78 -5.36 1.68
N GLY A 149 20.32 -4.91 2.86
CA GLY A 149 20.75 -3.61 3.38
C GLY A 149 22.22 -3.59 3.80
N SER A 150 22.69 -4.61 4.53
CA SER A 150 24.08 -4.66 5.01
C SER A 150 25.14 -4.70 3.90
N THR A 151 24.77 -5.20 2.73
CA THR A 151 25.65 -5.23 1.55
C THR A 151 25.43 -4.08 0.57
N ASN A 152 24.54 -3.12 0.88
CA ASN A 152 24.10 -2.06 -0.03
C ASN A 152 23.63 -2.61 -1.39
N ALA A 153 23.07 -3.80 -1.33
CA ALA A 153 22.61 -4.58 -2.45
C ALA A 153 21.33 -4.00 -3.06
N ALA A 154 20.45 -3.50 -2.18
CA ALA A 154 19.28 -2.73 -2.53
C ALA A 154 19.24 -1.45 -1.70
N ASN A 155 18.52 -0.45 -2.21
CA ASN A 155 18.29 0.81 -1.51
C ASN A 155 16.82 1.22 -1.46
N ILE A 156 15.93 0.54 -2.18
CA ILE A 156 14.48 0.73 -2.11
C ILE A 156 13.78 -0.62 -2.02
N VAL A 157 12.82 -0.75 -1.12
CA VAL A 157 11.86 -1.85 -1.07
C VAL A 157 10.50 -1.33 -1.50
N VAL A 158 9.87 -1.99 -2.46
CA VAL A 158 8.47 -1.76 -2.87
C VAL A 158 7.64 -2.89 -2.30
N GLU A 159 6.77 -2.58 -1.35
CA GLU A 159 5.96 -3.53 -0.60
C GLU A 159 4.50 -3.43 -1.03
N ALA A 160 3.98 -4.51 -1.57
CA ALA A 160 2.60 -4.64 -2.05
C ALA A 160 2.00 -5.98 -1.60
N ILE A 161 2.31 -6.42 -0.38
CA ILE A 161 1.69 -7.61 0.20
C ILE A 161 0.23 -7.28 0.48
N PRO A 162 -0.70 -8.22 0.20
CA PRO A 162 -2.11 -8.04 0.55
C PRO A 162 -2.27 -7.62 2.02
N SER A 163 -3.05 -6.57 2.25
CA SER A 163 -3.33 -6.07 3.59
C SER A 163 -4.07 -7.15 4.40
N ASN A 164 -3.60 -7.41 5.61
CA ASN A 164 -4.33 -8.20 6.61
C ASN A 164 -4.75 -7.30 7.78
N PRO A 165 -5.92 -6.63 7.68
CA PRO A 165 -6.28 -5.59 8.63
C PRO A 165 -6.90 -6.14 9.93
N ARG A 166 -7.30 -7.42 9.97
CA ARG A 166 -7.97 -8.06 11.11
C ARG A 166 -7.06 -8.90 12.00
N SER A 167 -5.80 -9.12 11.63
CA SER A 167 -4.95 -9.98 12.45
C SER A 167 -4.69 -9.32 13.81
N GLU A 168 -4.79 -10.13 14.86
CA GLU A 168 -4.25 -9.82 16.20
C GLU A 168 -2.74 -9.48 16.14
N GLY A 169 -2.09 -9.69 14.99
CA GLY A 169 -0.71 -9.34 14.69
C GLY A 169 -0.49 -7.94 14.10
N GLY A 170 -1.43 -6.99 14.16
CA GLY A 170 -1.10 -5.57 13.96
C GLY A 170 -0.56 -5.18 12.57
N GLY A 171 -1.04 -5.82 11.50
CA GLY A 171 -0.60 -5.53 10.12
C GLY A 171 0.60 -6.35 9.63
N GLU A 172 0.97 -7.40 10.38
CA GLU A 172 2.01 -8.34 9.97
C GLU A 172 1.60 -9.21 8.75
N PRO A 173 2.57 -9.67 7.94
CA PRO A 173 4.04 -9.51 8.10
C PRO A 173 4.59 -8.17 7.55
N ALA A 174 3.74 -7.30 7.00
CA ALA A 174 4.19 -6.11 6.30
C ALA A 174 4.91 -5.14 7.24
N VAL A 175 4.43 -5.01 8.49
CA VAL A 175 5.09 -4.19 9.51
C VAL A 175 6.53 -4.64 9.75
N SER A 176 6.75 -5.94 10.00
CA SER A 176 8.09 -6.50 10.20
C SER A 176 9.00 -6.30 9.00
N PHE A 177 8.49 -6.46 7.78
CA PHE A 177 9.29 -6.25 6.57
C PHE A 177 9.65 -4.78 6.34
N ILE A 178 8.70 -3.87 6.54
CA ILE A 178 8.94 -2.43 6.42
C ILE A 178 9.95 -1.99 7.48
N GLN A 179 9.73 -2.37 8.75
CA GLN A 179 10.65 -2.05 9.84
C GLN A 179 12.07 -2.55 9.56
N THR A 180 12.22 -3.84 9.22
CA THR A 180 13.52 -4.45 8.92
C THR A 180 14.23 -3.72 7.77
N SER A 181 13.48 -3.35 6.73
CA SER A 181 14.04 -2.65 5.57
C SER A 181 14.56 -1.26 5.93
N LEU A 182 13.81 -0.51 6.74
CA LEU A 182 14.20 0.83 7.20
C LEU A 182 15.42 0.76 8.14
N GLU A 183 15.44 -0.20 9.06
CA GLU A 183 16.59 -0.47 9.96
C GLU A 183 17.84 -0.89 9.19
N ALA A 184 17.67 -1.61 8.07
CA ALA A 184 18.75 -2.01 7.18
C ALA A 184 19.21 -0.88 6.24
N GLY A 185 18.70 0.35 6.41
CA GLY A 185 19.14 1.51 5.63
C GLY A 185 18.55 1.59 4.22
N MET A 186 17.45 0.90 3.94
CA MET A 186 16.72 0.98 2.67
C MET A 186 15.49 1.87 2.80
N HIS A 187 15.17 2.63 1.75
CA HIS A 187 13.88 3.28 1.63
C HIS A 187 12.77 2.25 1.44
N VAL A 188 11.55 2.60 1.81
CA VAL A 188 10.37 1.75 1.61
C VAL A 188 9.25 2.54 0.96
N VAL A 189 8.62 1.94 -0.06
CA VAL A 189 7.38 2.39 -0.68
C VAL A 189 6.35 1.29 -0.50
N SER A 190 5.16 1.58 0.03
CA SER A 190 4.15 0.57 0.33
C SER A 190 2.77 0.90 -0.26
N ALA A 191 2.06 -0.12 -0.72
CA ALA A 191 0.61 -0.04 -1.03
C ALA A 191 -0.27 -0.56 0.13
N ASN A 192 0.33 -0.89 1.28
CA ASN A 192 -0.35 -1.57 2.37
C ASN A 192 -0.92 -0.58 3.38
N LYS A 193 -2.25 -0.57 3.52
CA LYS A 193 -2.97 0.24 4.52
C LYS A 193 -2.82 -0.27 5.95
N GLY A 194 -2.47 -1.56 6.15
CA GLY A 194 -2.33 -2.17 7.46
C GLY A 194 -1.36 -1.42 8.37
N PRO A 195 -0.07 -1.28 7.98
CA PRO A 195 0.91 -0.51 8.74
C PRO A 195 0.52 0.95 9.03
N LEU A 196 -0.39 1.55 8.24
CA LEU A 196 -0.88 2.91 8.46
C LEU A 196 -2.03 2.98 9.47
N ALA A 197 -2.79 1.90 9.61
CA ALA A 197 -4.04 1.85 10.37
C ALA A 197 -3.94 1.02 11.66
N GLN A 198 -2.78 0.52 12.05
CA GLN A 198 -2.61 -0.35 13.22
C GLN A 198 -1.98 0.35 14.41
N GLN A 199 -2.39 -0.07 15.61
CA GLN A 199 -1.83 0.35 16.88
C GLN A 199 -0.85 -0.71 17.39
N THR A 200 0.20 -0.27 18.07
CA THR A 200 1.12 -1.09 18.84
C THR A 200 0.47 -1.45 20.17
N SER A 201 0.95 -2.50 20.83
CA SER A 201 0.49 -2.89 22.19
C SER A 201 0.93 -1.92 23.30
N SER A 202 1.49 -0.75 22.95
CA SER A 202 1.87 0.28 23.91
C SER A 202 0.66 0.77 24.71
N HIS A 203 0.87 1.24 25.93
CA HIS A 203 -0.21 1.75 26.79
C HIS A 203 -0.33 3.29 26.75
N ASP A 204 0.48 3.97 25.92
CA ASP A 204 0.43 5.43 25.74
C ASP A 204 -0.49 5.79 24.58
N GLU A 205 -1.68 6.31 24.87
CA GLU A 205 -2.73 6.67 23.89
C GLU A 205 -2.25 7.66 22.82
N PHE A 206 -1.11 8.33 23.02
CA PHE A 206 -0.55 9.34 22.11
C PHE A 206 0.65 8.90 21.28
N THR A 207 1.23 7.71 21.52
CA THR A 207 2.38 7.19 20.76
C THR A 207 2.19 5.76 20.25
N GLN A 208 0.94 5.29 20.24
CA GLN A 208 0.62 3.91 19.91
C GLN A 208 0.64 3.58 18.41
N GLU A 209 0.75 4.52 17.47
CA GLU A 209 0.59 4.21 16.05
C GLU A 209 1.83 3.56 15.42
N VAL A 210 1.64 2.40 14.77
CA VAL A 210 2.71 1.70 14.04
C VAL A 210 3.37 2.61 13.02
N TYR A 211 2.57 3.38 12.27
CA TYR A 211 3.06 4.34 11.28
C TYR A 211 4.03 5.37 11.88
N TRP A 212 3.73 5.95 13.04
CA TRP A 212 4.59 6.94 13.66
C TRP A 212 5.93 6.32 14.08
N ASN A 213 5.93 5.09 14.60
CA ASN A 213 7.16 4.35 14.89
C ASN A 213 7.99 4.13 13.61
N LEU A 214 7.36 3.65 12.53
CA LEU A 214 8.06 3.44 11.26
C LEU A 214 8.64 4.75 10.68
N GLN A 215 7.94 5.88 10.81
CA GLN A 215 8.49 7.19 10.41
C GLN A 215 9.69 7.60 11.27
N GLN A 216 9.69 7.32 12.57
CA GLN A 216 10.85 7.56 13.45
C GLN A 216 12.05 6.70 13.06
N ILE A 217 11.84 5.41 12.81
CA ILE A 217 12.89 4.50 12.34
C ILE A 217 13.46 4.99 11.00
N ALA A 218 12.59 5.40 10.07
CA ALA A 218 13.02 5.95 8.78
C ALA A 218 13.88 7.21 8.95
N SER A 219 13.44 8.14 9.81
CA SER A 219 14.18 9.38 10.12
C SER A 219 15.55 9.10 10.74
N ASN A 220 15.61 8.23 11.74
CA ASN A 220 16.84 7.85 12.43
C ASN A 220 17.87 7.21 11.48
N ASN A 221 17.40 6.41 10.53
CA ASN A 221 18.23 5.77 9.52
C ASN A 221 18.43 6.62 8.25
N LYS A 222 17.91 7.86 8.21
CA LYS A 222 17.99 8.79 7.07
C LYS A 222 17.41 8.23 5.76
N VAL A 223 16.43 7.34 5.88
CA VAL A 223 15.67 6.77 4.78
C VAL A 223 14.24 7.32 4.79
N ARG A 224 13.38 6.81 3.92
CA ARG A 224 12.01 7.30 3.75
C ARG A 224 11.06 6.13 3.70
N TYR A 225 9.91 6.30 4.33
CA TYR A 225 8.76 5.42 4.20
C TYR A 225 7.60 6.19 3.54
N LEU A 226 7.29 5.85 2.28
CA LEU A 226 6.22 6.45 1.48
C LEU A 226 5.13 5.42 1.16
N HIS A 227 3.90 5.89 0.92
CA HIS A 227 2.71 5.06 0.91
C HIS A 227 1.55 5.66 0.11
N GLU A 228 1.83 6.29 -1.03
CA GLU A 228 0.78 6.92 -1.85
C GLU A 228 -0.32 5.93 -2.20
N SER A 229 0.06 4.69 -2.56
CA SER A 229 -0.84 3.63 -2.99
C SER A 229 -1.68 2.97 -1.89
N ALA A 230 -1.52 3.37 -0.63
CA ALA A 230 -2.20 2.70 0.47
C ALA A 230 -3.70 3.04 0.55
N VAL A 231 -4.11 4.24 0.11
CA VAL A 231 -5.51 4.68 0.12
C VAL A 231 -5.84 5.41 -1.17
N MET A 232 -6.89 4.96 -1.87
CA MET A 232 -7.33 5.47 -3.19
C MET A 232 -6.29 5.32 -4.32
N ASP A 233 -5.61 4.17 -4.37
CA ASP A 233 -4.76 3.78 -5.49
C ASP A 233 -3.68 4.83 -5.78
N GLY A 234 -3.49 5.27 -7.02
CA GLY A 234 -2.47 6.26 -7.38
C GLY A 234 -2.85 7.72 -7.17
N VAL A 235 -4.02 8.01 -6.58
CA VAL A 235 -4.47 9.40 -6.39
C VAL A 235 -3.54 10.09 -5.39
N PRO A 236 -3.00 11.28 -5.70
CA PRO A 236 -2.06 11.97 -4.84
C PRO A 236 -2.77 12.58 -3.62
N ILE A 237 -3.01 11.77 -2.59
CA ILE A 237 -3.64 12.20 -1.33
C ILE A 237 -2.59 12.65 -0.34
N PHE A 238 -1.61 11.78 -0.08
CA PHE A 238 -0.60 12.02 0.96
C PHE A 238 0.42 13.04 0.49
N SER A 239 0.85 12.97 -0.78
CA SER A 239 1.76 13.95 -1.35
C SER A 239 1.15 15.34 -1.53
N LEU A 240 -0.16 15.44 -1.80
CA LEU A 240 -0.83 16.73 -1.87
C LEU A 240 -0.63 17.49 -0.55
N TRP A 241 -0.87 16.84 0.58
CA TRP A 241 -0.71 17.48 1.89
C TRP A 241 0.74 17.82 2.20
N LYS A 242 1.64 16.86 1.96
CA LYS A 242 3.05 17.00 2.30
C LYS A 242 3.76 18.06 1.45
N HIS A 243 3.35 18.26 0.20
CA HIS A 243 4.11 19.07 -0.76
C HIS A 243 3.35 20.25 -1.37
N THR A 244 2.01 20.26 -1.35
CA THR A 244 1.20 21.23 -2.07
C THR A 244 0.30 22.06 -1.15
N LEU A 245 -0.04 21.56 0.03
CA LEU A 245 -0.86 22.26 1.03
C LEU A 245 -0.09 22.54 2.33
N PRO A 246 1.04 23.28 2.27
CA PRO A 246 1.82 23.57 3.47
C PRO A 246 0.96 24.36 4.48
N ASN A 247 1.01 23.93 5.74
CA ASN A 247 0.30 24.54 6.87
C ASN A 247 -1.23 24.54 6.80
N ALA A 248 -1.87 23.90 5.81
CA ALA A 248 -3.31 23.66 5.86
C ALA A 248 -3.60 22.55 6.86
N ILE A 249 -4.48 22.78 7.82
CA ILE A 249 -4.86 21.80 8.84
C ILE A 249 -6.13 21.09 8.41
N LEU A 250 -6.08 19.76 8.39
CA LEU A 250 -7.26 18.95 8.08
C LEU A 250 -8.22 18.98 9.27
N THR A 251 -9.46 19.43 9.04
CA THR A 251 -10.49 19.56 10.08
C THR A 251 -11.59 18.51 9.93
N LYS A 252 -11.87 18.07 8.70
CA LYS A 252 -12.86 17.03 8.43
C LYS A 252 -12.55 16.26 7.15
N ILE A 253 -12.77 14.95 7.20
CA ILE A 253 -12.75 14.04 6.05
C ILE A 253 -14.15 13.49 5.86
N ARG A 254 -14.62 13.40 4.61
CA ARG A 254 -15.81 12.63 4.23
C ARG A 254 -15.59 11.94 2.90
N GLY A 255 -15.84 10.65 2.77
CA GLY A 255 -15.59 9.93 1.52
C GLY A 255 -16.22 8.55 1.42
N CYS A 256 -16.34 8.07 0.19
CA CYS A 256 -16.63 6.67 -0.12
C CYS A 256 -15.32 5.99 -0.51
N LEU A 257 -14.78 5.22 0.42
CA LEU A 257 -13.43 4.67 0.35
C LEU A 257 -13.40 3.17 -0.01
N ASN A 258 -14.56 2.52 -0.10
CA ASN A 258 -14.67 1.10 -0.44
C ASN A 258 -15.43 0.92 -1.76
N SER A 259 -14.73 0.41 -2.76
CA SER A 259 -15.25 0.22 -4.13
C SER A 259 -16.28 -0.91 -4.18
N THR A 260 -16.10 -1.99 -3.42
CA THR A 260 -17.01 -3.14 -3.37
C THR A 260 -18.43 -2.75 -2.91
N SER A 261 -18.53 -2.01 -1.82
CA SER A 261 -19.81 -1.47 -1.34
C SER A 261 -20.42 -0.47 -2.32
N THR A 262 -19.61 0.38 -2.95
CA THR A 262 -20.07 1.33 -3.98
C THR A 262 -20.64 0.58 -5.19
N MET A 263 -19.97 -0.47 -5.67
CA MET A 263 -20.42 -1.31 -6.76
C MET A 263 -21.76 -1.99 -6.43
N ILE A 264 -21.86 -2.63 -5.27
CA ILE A 264 -23.08 -3.33 -4.85
C ILE A 264 -24.26 -2.36 -4.74
N LEU A 265 -24.08 -1.24 -4.03
CA LEU A 265 -25.14 -0.22 -3.88
C LEU A 265 -25.56 0.37 -5.23
N THR A 266 -24.60 0.60 -6.14
CA THR A 266 -24.90 1.11 -7.49
C THR A 266 -25.74 0.13 -8.30
N ARG A 267 -25.50 -1.19 -8.19
CA ARG A 267 -26.28 -2.21 -8.92
C ARG A 267 -27.71 -2.37 -8.40
N MET A 268 -27.93 -2.03 -7.13
CA MET A 268 -29.26 -2.05 -6.50
C MET A 268 -30.10 -0.80 -6.84
N GLU A 269 -29.50 0.23 -7.45
CA GLU A 269 -30.21 1.46 -7.86
C GLU A 269 -31.19 1.21 -9.01
N GLY A 270 -32.23 2.05 -9.11
CA GLY A 270 -33.17 2.03 -10.24
C GLY A 270 -34.37 1.10 -10.06
N ARG A 271 -35.41 1.34 -10.86
CA ARG A 271 -36.66 0.55 -10.84
C ARG A 271 -36.42 -0.94 -11.09
N ASP A 272 -35.43 -1.25 -11.92
CA ASP A 272 -35.02 -2.61 -12.28
C ASP A 272 -33.70 -3.02 -11.59
N GLY A 273 -33.29 -2.30 -10.53
CA GLY A 273 -32.08 -2.60 -9.76
C GLY A 273 -32.08 -4.02 -9.18
N GLU A 274 -30.90 -4.60 -9.02
CA GLU A 274 -30.68 -5.98 -8.58
C GLU A 274 -31.03 -6.19 -7.09
N THR A 275 -31.25 -7.45 -6.67
CA THR A 275 -31.24 -7.76 -5.23
C THR A 275 -29.82 -7.66 -4.68
N PHE A 276 -29.70 -7.58 -3.34
CA PHE A 276 -28.39 -7.56 -2.68
C PHE A 276 -27.54 -8.79 -3.07
N GLU A 277 -28.16 -9.98 -3.13
CA GLU A 277 -27.49 -11.24 -3.46
C GLU A 277 -27.02 -11.28 -4.92
N GLU A 278 -27.83 -10.76 -5.85
CA GLU A 278 -27.47 -10.65 -7.26
C GLU A 278 -26.29 -9.69 -7.45
N ALA A 279 -26.33 -8.52 -6.81
CA ALA A 279 -25.28 -7.53 -6.85
C ALA A 279 -23.97 -8.04 -6.21
N LEU A 280 -24.07 -8.73 -5.07
CA LEU A 280 -22.93 -9.38 -4.42
C LEU A 280 -22.32 -10.48 -5.31
N ARG A 281 -23.14 -11.31 -5.95
CA ARG A 281 -22.66 -12.34 -6.90
C ARG A 281 -21.91 -11.69 -8.05
N ALA A 282 -22.43 -10.62 -8.64
CA ALA A 282 -21.74 -9.91 -9.71
C ALA A 282 -20.41 -9.30 -9.24
N ALA A 283 -20.36 -8.70 -8.03
CA ALA A 283 -19.12 -8.19 -7.47
C ALA A 283 -18.07 -9.29 -7.23
N LYS A 284 -18.49 -10.49 -6.80
CA LYS A 284 -17.61 -11.66 -6.69
C LYS A 284 -17.08 -12.13 -8.05
N GLU A 285 -17.93 -12.15 -9.08
CA GLU A 285 -17.54 -12.50 -10.45
C GLU A 285 -16.53 -11.51 -11.05
N MET A 286 -16.59 -10.24 -10.62
CA MET A 286 -15.57 -9.22 -10.95
C MET A 286 -14.26 -9.39 -10.18
N GLY A 287 -14.23 -10.23 -9.13
CA GLY A 287 -13.04 -10.47 -8.32
C GLY A 287 -12.66 -9.31 -7.38
N ILE A 288 -13.58 -8.39 -7.09
CA ILE A 288 -13.32 -7.22 -6.22
C ILE A 288 -13.70 -7.45 -4.76
N VAL A 289 -14.44 -8.51 -4.46
CA VAL A 289 -14.86 -8.86 -3.10
C VAL A 289 -13.73 -9.63 -2.42
N GLU A 290 -13.34 -9.20 -1.23
CA GLU A 290 -12.35 -9.90 -0.42
C GLU A 290 -12.82 -11.29 0.01
N ARG A 291 -11.86 -12.19 0.29
CA ARG A 291 -12.17 -13.56 0.74
C ARG A 291 -13.05 -13.55 1.99
N ASP A 292 -12.73 -12.69 2.94
CA ASP A 292 -13.61 -12.36 4.05
C ASP A 292 -14.49 -11.18 3.64
N GLU A 293 -15.69 -11.48 3.13
CA GLU A 293 -16.65 -10.49 2.64
C GLU A 293 -17.00 -9.42 3.68
N SER A 294 -16.90 -9.74 4.98
CA SER A 294 -17.22 -8.78 6.03
C SER A 294 -16.24 -7.60 6.08
N LEU A 295 -15.07 -7.72 5.44
CA LEU A 295 -14.15 -6.60 5.24
C LEU A 295 -14.81 -5.50 4.39
N ASP A 296 -15.50 -5.87 3.32
CA ASP A 296 -16.18 -4.95 2.42
C ASP A 296 -17.59 -4.60 2.90
N LEU A 297 -18.36 -5.62 3.29
CA LEU A 297 -19.81 -5.48 3.47
C LEU A 297 -20.19 -4.88 4.82
N ASP A 298 -19.33 -5.01 5.84
CA ASP A 298 -19.59 -4.50 7.19
C ASP A 298 -18.78 -3.21 7.49
N GLY A 299 -18.36 -2.51 6.43
CA GLY A 299 -17.70 -1.20 6.51
C GLY A 299 -16.30 -1.19 7.11
N TYR A 300 -15.69 -2.37 7.28
CA TYR A 300 -14.39 -2.50 7.93
C TYR A 300 -13.26 -1.92 7.08
N ASP A 301 -13.18 -2.23 5.79
CA ASP A 301 -12.18 -1.67 4.87
C ASP A 301 -12.28 -0.13 4.77
N ALA A 302 -13.51 0.40 4.72
CA ALA A 302 -13.74 1.84 4.76
C ALA A 302 -13.24 2.48 6.07
N ALA A 303 -13.44 1.83 7.21
CA ALA A 303 -12.93 2.29 8.50
C ALA A 303 -11.40 2.22 8.59
N VAL A 304 -10.78 1.15 8.07
CA VAL A 304 -9.31 0.99 8.00
C VAL A 304 -8.69 2.09 7.16
N LYS A 305 -9.25 2.36 5.96
CA LYS A 305 -8.79 3.44 5.07
C LYS A 305 -8.99 4.82 5.70
N LEU A 306 -10.14 5.06 6.35
CA LEU A 306 -10.38 6.29 7.09
C LEU A 306 -9.31 6.45 8.18
N ARG A 307 -9.10 5.43 9.02
CA ARG A 307 -8.11 5.48 10.11
C ARG A 307 -6.70 5.72 9.59
N ALA A 308 -6.28 5.04 8.52
CA ALA A 308 -4.98 5.27 7.88
C ALA A 308 -4.78 6.75 7.50
N LEU A 309 -5.79 7.38 6.87
CA LEU A 309 -5.76 8.80 6.56
C LEU A 309 -5.59 9.63 7.85
N LEU A 310 -6.40 9.37 8.88
CA LEU A 310 -6.35 10.13 10.14
C LEU A 310 -4.99 10.01 10.84
N VAL A 311 -4.40 8.81 10.91
CA VAL A 311 -3.08 8.57 11.51
C VAL A 311 -1.99 9.36 10.78
N VAL A 312 -1.99 9.31 9.45
CA VAL A 312 -1.02 10.03 8.64
C VAL A 312 -1.21 11.54 8.77
N PHE A 313 -2.43 12.07 8.61
CA PHE A 313 -2.66 13.52 8.71
C PHE A 313 -2.40 14.08 10.11
N SER A 314 -2.70 13.32 11.17
CA SER A 314 -2.41 13.74 12.55
C SER A 314 -0.90 13.90 12.78
N SER A 315 -0.07 13.07 12.12
CA SER A 315 1.41 13.20 12.17
C SER A 315 1.94 14.49 11.55
N LEU A 316 1.17 15.10 10.64
CA LEU A 316 1.56 16.33 9.94
C LEU A 316 1.17 17.60 10.72
N HIS A 317 0.39 17.44 11.80
CA HIS A 317 -0.27 18.54 12.53
C HIS A 317 0.13 18.65 14.00
N THR A 318 1.37 18.29 14.34
CA THR A 318 1.92 18.49 15.69
C THR A 318 2.49 19.90 15.84
N SER A 319 1.63 20.90 16.02
CA SER A 319 2.06 22.17 16.63
C SER A 319 2.40 21.94 18.10
N GLU A 320 3.42 22.63 18.63
CA GLU A 320 3.78 22.54 20.06
C GLU A 320 2.53 22.71 20.96
N GLY A 321 2.26 21.70 21.81
CA GLY A 321 1.17 21.74 22.80
C GLY A 321 -0.21 21.24 22.35
N VAL A 322 -0.35 20.66 21.15
CA VAL A 322 -1.58 19.98 20.72
C VAL A 322 -1.33 18.49 20.52
N LYS A 323 -2.10 17.66 21.23
CA LYS A 323 -2.10 16.20 21.06
C LYS A 323 -3.37 15.77 20.32
N ILE A 324 -3.23 14.94 19.29
CA ILE A 324 -4.35 14.43 18.50
C ILE A 324 -4.51 12.93 18.75
N VAL A 325 -5.70 12.52 19.19
CA VAL A 325 -6.07 11.12 19.40
C VAL A 325 -6.83 10.59 18.19
N VAL A 326 -6.40 9.44 17.68
CA VAL A 326 -7.09 8.72 16.60
C VAL A 326 -7.81 7.51 17.22
N PRO A 327 -9.12 7.31 16.97
CA PRO A 327 -9.83 6.16 17.53
C PRO A 327 -9.24 4.84 17.01
N SER A 328 -9.32 3.78 17.84
CA SER A 328 -9.04 2.41 17.39
C SER A 328 -10.00 2.00 16.27
N ILE A 329 -9.66 0.96 15.51
CA ILE A 329 -10.57 0.46 14.45
C ILE A 329 -11.88 -0.01 15.08
N GLU A 330 -11.83 -0.61 16.26
CA GLU A 330 -12.97 -1.16 17.01
C GLU A 330 -13.91 -0.04 17.49
N ASP A 331 -13.37 1.12 17.84
CA ASP A 331 -14.12 2.28 18.33
C ASP A 331 -14.78 3.12 17.22
N ILE A 332 -14.50 2.85 15.94
CA ILE A 332 -15.15 3.51 14.80
C ILE A 332 -16.49 2.79 14.55
N PRO A 333 -17.66 3.43 14.78
CA PRO A 333 -18.94 2.82 14.48
C PRO A 333 -19.10 2.60 12.98
N ARG A 334 -19.66 1.45 12.60
CA ARG A 334 -19.80 1.01 11.20
C ARG A 334 -21.19 0.44 10.95
N ASP A 335 -21.85 0.92 9.90
CA ASP A 335 -23.02 0.26 9.33
C ASP A 335 -22.59 -0.86 8.38
N SER A 336 -23.41 -1.90 8.28
CA SER A 336 -23.29 -2.94 7.26
C SER A 336 -24.19 -2.64 6.08
N ILE A 337 -23.68 -2.76 4.86
CA ILE A 337 -24.52 -2.66 3.66
C ILE A 337 -25.44 -3.88 3.49
N ARG A 338 -25.28 -4.94 4.29
CA ARG A 338 -26.24 -6.06 4.35
C ARG A 338 -27.57 -5.66 4.99
N SER A 339 -27.60 -4.53 5.71
CA SER A 339 -28.80 -4.07 6.42
C SER A 339 -29.81 -3.34 5.52
N ILE A 340 -29.41 -2.94 4.31
CA ILE A 340 -30.28 -2.20 3.39
C ILE A 340 -30.98 -3.14 2.42
N THR A 341 -32.27 -2.93 2.21
CA THR A 341 -33.05 -3.73 1.27
C THR A 341 -33.05 -3.11 -0.13
N ARG A 342 -33.44 -3.91 -1.12
CA ARG A 342 -33.67 -3.42 -2.48
C ARG A 342 -34.72 -2.31 -2.47
N GLU A 343 -35.81 -2.50 -1.72
CA GLU A 343 -36.91 -1.56 -1.62
C GLU A 343 -36.44 -0.21 -1.05
N ASP A 344 -35.58 -0.20 -0.04
CA ASP A 344 -35.00 1.02 0.52
C ASP A 344 -34.19 1.79 -0.54
N VAL A 345 -33.32 1.08 -1.27
CA VAL A 345 -32.49 1.67 -2.33
C VAL A 345 -33.35 2.23 -3.46
N GLN A 346 -34.34 1.46 -3.90
CA GLN A 346 -35.26 1.87 -4.97
C GLN A 346 -36.11 3.07 -4.57
N GLN A 347 -36.61 3.09 -3.34
CA GLN A 347 -37.41 4.21 -2.83
C GLN A 347 -36.58 5.49 -2.74
N ALA A 348 -35.34 5.41 -2.25
CA ALA A 348 -34.43 6.56 -2.22
C ALA A 348 -34.08 7.02 -3.65
N TYR A 349 -33.89 6.08 -4.57
CA TYR A 349 -33.55 6.37 -5.96
C TYR A 349 -34.71 6.95 -6.78
N ALA A 350 -35.97 6.97 -6.31
CA ALA A 350 -37.12 7.44 -7.10
C ALA A 350 -36.80 8.74 -7.89
N ASP A 351 -36.87 8.65 -9.22
CA ASP A 351 -36.51 9.70 -10.18
C ASP A 351 -35.08 10.30 -10.03
N GLY A 352 -34.15 9.51 -9.53
CA GLY A 352 -32.78 9.89 -9.22
C GLY A 352 -32.62 10.68 -7.91
N ALA A 353 -33.66 10.90 -7.12
CA ALA A 353 -33.64 11.88 -6.03
C ALA A 353 -32.48 11.69 -5.03
N LYS A 354 -32.21 10.45 -4.61
CA LYS A 354 -31.11 10.10 -3.71
C LYS A 354 -30.47 8.77 -4.06
N LYS A 355 -29.24 8.58 -3.61
CA LYS A 355 -28.49 7.32 -3.74
C LYS A 355 -27.91 6.95 -2.40
N TYR A 356 -27.94 5.67 -2.05
CA TYR A 356 -27.29 5.20 -0.83
C TYR A 356 -25.80 4.97 -1.07
N ARG A 357 -24.99 5.49 -0.16
CA ARG A 357 -23.54 5.32 -0.19
C ARG A 357 -23.04 4.96 1.20
N LEU A 358 -22.03 4.11 1.27
CA LEU A 358 -21.32 3.84 2.51
C LEU A 358 -20.25 4.92 2.69
N VAL A 359 -20.51 5.87 3.58
CA VAL A 359 -19.72 7.07 3.76
C VAL A 359 -18.90 7.00 5.04
N ALA A 360 -17.58 7.10 4.88
CA ALA A 360 -16.63 7.26 5.96
C ALA A 360 -16.47 8.76 6.26
N THR A 361 -16.72 9.17 7.50
CA THR A 361 -16.60 10.57 7.94
C THR A 361 -15.78 10.66 9.22
N ALA A 362 -14.91 11.66 9.32
CA ALA A 362 -14.24 12.02 10.54
C ALA A 362 -14.14 13.54 10.68
N GLU A 363 -14.35 14.06 11.89
CA GLU A 363 -14.19 15.48 12.21
C GLU A 363 -13.30 15.65 13.43
N LEU A 364 -12.37 16.60 13.36
CA LEU A 364 -11.46 16.91 14.44
C LEU A 364 -12.19 17.78 15.46
N VAL A 365 -12.32 17.27 16.68
CA VAL A 365 -13.05 17.94 17.76
C VAL A 365 -12.15 18.12 18.98
N ASP A 366 -12.44 19.16 19.76
CA ASP A 366 -11.83 19.33 21.08
C ASP A 366 -12.34 18.22 22.01
N ALA A 367 -11.41 17.54 22.71
CA ALA A 367 -11.76 16.41 23.57
C ALA A 367 -12.76 16.81 24.67
N SER A 368 -12.67 18.06 25.16
CA SER A 368 -13.60 18.62 26.16
C SER A 368 -15.06 18.72 25.68
N LYS A 369 -15.30 18.64 24.37
CA LYS A 369 -16.62 18.79 23.73
C LYS A 369 -17.14 17.49 23.12
N SER A 370 -16.42 16.38 23.27
CA SER A 370 -16.73 15.11 22.59
C SER A 370 -17.27 14.05 23.55
N ASN A 371 -18.32 13.35 23.09
CA ASN A 371 -18.88 12.15 23.76
C ASN A 371 -18.38 10.83 23.14
N ALA A 372 -17.39 10.87 22.25
CA ALA A 372 -16.85 9.69 21.56
C ALA A 372 -16.28 8.67 22.58
N PRO A 373 -16.32 7.35 22.31
CA PRO A 373 -15.75 6.35 23.23
C PRO A 373 -14.30 6.64 23.62
N CYS A 374 -13.48 7.09 22.67
CA CYS A 374 -12.08 7.46 22.86
C CYS A 374 -11.85 8.72 23.73
N SER A 375 -12.89 9.46 24.13
CA SER A 375 -12.75 10.62 25.02
C SER A 375 -12.84 10.28 26.51
N ARG A 376 -13.32 9.09 26.88
CA ARG A 376 -13.77 8.77 28.26
C ARG A 376 -12.65 8.61 29.30
N ASN A 377 -11.40 8.39 28.88
CA ASN A 377 -10.26 8.15 29.77
C ASN A 377 -9.10 9.13 29.58
N LEU A 378 -9.27 10.17 28.77
CA LEU A 378 -8.20 11.14 28.52
C LEU A 378 -7.99 12.02 29.77
N ALA A 379 -6.85 11.87 30.43
CA ALA A 379 -6.42 12.78 31.48
C ALA A 379 -6.13 14.15 30.84
N VAL A 380 -7.08 15.08 30.97
CA VAL A 380 -6.92 16.46 30.51
C VAL A 380 -5.94 17.14 31.48
N ASP A 381 -4.68 17.28 31.07
CA ASP A 381 -3.77 18.22 31.71
C ASP A 381 -4.11 19.64 31.22
N ASP A 382 -4.20 20.61 32.13
CA ASP A 382 -4.59 22.01 31.80
C ASP A 382 -3.57 22.74 30.90
N SER A 383 -2.41 22.14 30.61
CA SER A 383 -1.33 22.73 29.82
C SER A 383 -1.31 22.30 28.35
N ASN A 384 -1.98 21.20 27.97
CA ASN A 384 -2.05 20.70 26.59
C ASN A 384 -3.49 20.65 26.06
N ARG A 385 -3.72 21.21 24.86
CA ARG A 385 -4.99 21.04 24.16
C ARG A 385 -5.04 19.65 23.55
N ILE A 386 -6.01 18.84 23.97
CA ILE A 386 -6.24 17.51 23.40
C ILE A 386 -7.37 17.61 22.37
N GLN A 387 -7.09 17.20 21.15
CA GLN A 387 -8.07 17.02 20.10
C GLN A 387 -8.22 15.54 19.78
N LEU A 388 -9.36 15.15 19.25
CA LEU A 388 -9.59 13.78 18.80
C LEU A 388 -10.40 13.75 17.53
N TRP A 389 -10.20 12.70 16.74
CA TRP A 389 -11.04 12.43 15.57
C TRP A 389 -12.32 11.72 15.99
N ASN A 390 -13.46 12.36 15.77
CA ASN A 390 -14.76 11.72 15.87
C ASN A 390 -15.10 11.08 14.52
N ALA A 391 -14.89 9.76 14.41
CA ALA A 391 -14.98 9.01 13.16
C ALA A 391 -16.14 8.01 13.15
N LYS A 392 -16.70 7.76 11.96
CA LYS A 392 -17.77 6.78 11.72
C LYS A 392 -17.84 6.38 10.24
N VAL A 393 -18.42 5.21 9.97
CA VAL A 393 -18.78 4.73 8.62
C VAL A 393 -20.27 4.42 8.61
N GLN A 394 -21.06 5.10 7.78
CA GLN A 394 -22.51 4.97 7.80
C GLN A 394 -23.13 4.92 6.41
N LEU A 395 -24.29 4.29 6.31
CA LEU A 395 -25.14 4.38 5.12
C LEU A 395 -25.79 5.77 5.07
N GLU A 396 -25.47 6.54 4.04
CA GLU A 396 -26.04 7.88 3.82
C GLU A 396 -26.82 7.91 2.50
N ALA A 397 -28.03 8.48 2.53
CA ALA A 397 -28.80 8.80 1.33
C ALA A 397 -28.38 10.18 0.80
N VAL A 398 -27.49 10.19 -0.19
CA VAL A 398 -26.93 11.42 -0.79
C VAL A 398 -27.78 11.91 -1.94
N SER A 399 -27.87 13.24 -2.12
CA SER A 399 -28.65 13.88 -3.20
C SER A 399 -27.74 14.43 -4.31
N HIS A 400 -28.29 14.86 -5.44
CA HIS A 400 -27.51 15.43 -6.57
C HIS A 400 -26.58 16.60 -6.22
N ALA A 401 -26.81 17.30 -5.11
CA ALA A 401 -25.94 18.39 -4.65
C ALA A 401 -24.66 17.87 -3.97
N ASP A 402 -24.62 16.60 -3.57
CA ASP A 402 -23.49 15.98 -2.90
C ASP A 402 -22.46 15.48 -3.95
N PRO A 403 -21.17 15.82 -3.83
CA PRO A 403 -20.14 15.36 -4.76
C PRO A 403 -20.02 13.84 -4.89
N ILE A 404 -20.45 13.09 -3.86
CA ILE A 404 -20.39 11.62 -3.82
C ILE A 404 -21.54 10.98 -4.62
N TYR A 405 -22.61 11.74 -4.94
CA TYR A 405 -23.81 11.20 -5.60
C TYR A 405 -23.51 10.49 -6.93
N ASN A 406 -22.60 11.04 -7.74
CA ASN A 406 -22.28 10.48 -9.05
C ASN A 406 -21.25 9.35 -9.03
N LEU A 407 -20.80 8.90 -7.85
CA LEU A 407 -19.91 7.74 -7.79
C LEU A 407 -20.64 6.48 -8.26
N THR A 408 -20.02 5.73 -9.15
CA THR A 408 -20.52 4.47 -9.68
C THR A 408 -19.38 3.47 -9.83
N GLY A 409 -19.72 2.19 -10.03
CA GLY A 409 -18.71 1.18 -10.32
C GLY A 409 -17.73 0.98 -9.16
N THR A 410 -16.43 0.97 -9.46
CA THR A 410 -15.36 0.86 -8.47
C THR A 410 -14.80 2.22 -8.06
N SER A 411 -15.44 3.31 -8.49
CA SER A 411 -15.02 4.68 -8.18
C SER A 411 -15.02 4.97 -6.69
N SER A 412 -14.10 5.85 -6.26
CA SER A 412 -13.99 6.33 -4.89
C SER A 412 -13.90 7.85 -4.86
N SER A 413 -14.30 8.45 -3.74
CA SER A 413 -14.13 9.88 -3.52
C SER A 413 -13.78 10.16 -2.08
N VAL A 414 -12.98 11.20 -1.89
CA VAL A 414 -12.70 11.79 -0.59
C VAL A 414 -12.80 13.29 -0.69
N GLN A 415 -13.46 13.90 0.28
CA GLN A 415 -13.56 15.33 0.45
C GLN A 415 -12.83 15.73 1.74
N PHE A 416 -11.87 16.64 1.60
CA PHE A 416 -11.10 17.21 2.68
C PHE A 416 -11.61 18.61 2.99
N HIS A 417 -11.86 18.89 4.27
CA HIS A 417 -12.12 20.24 4.77
C HIS A 417 -10.91 20.69 5.55
N THR A 418 -10.54 21.96 5.38
CA THR A 418 -9.37 22.52 6.02
C THR A 418 -9.76 23.74 6.84
N ASP A 419 -8.84 24.25 7.63
CA ASP A 419 -8.99 25.52 8.35
C ASP A 419 -8.93 26.75 7.44
N VAL A 420 -8.20 26.67 6.32
CA VAL A 420 -7.92 27.81 5.42
C VAL A 420 -8.64 27.77 4.07
N LEU A 421 -8.64 26.61 3.41
CA LEU A 421 -9.30 26.36 2.14
C LEU A 421 -10.69 25.77 2.36
N GLY A 422 -11.61 26.11 1.45
CA GLY A 422 -12.90 25.42 1.34
C GLY A 422 -12.75 23.93 0.99
N PRO A 423 -13.85 23.16 0.94
CA PRO A 423 -13.80 21.72 0.73
C PRO A 423 -13.12 21.36 -0.61
N ILE A 424 -12.15 20.44 -0.55
CA ILE A 424 -11.44 19.88 -1.71
C ILE A 424 -11.91 18.45 -1.91
N THR A 425 -12.55 18.18 -3.04
CA THR A 425 -13.00 16.82 -3.39
C THR A 425 -12.09 16.22 -4.44
N MET A 426 -11.61 15.00 -4.17
CA MET A 426 -10.95 14.14 -5.13
C MET A 426 -11.87 12.98 -5.51
N VAL A 427 -11.86 12.61 -6.78
CA VAL A 427 -12.62 11.48 -7.31
C VAL A 427 -11.67 10.62 -8.13
N SER A 428 -11.58 9.34 -7.80
CA SER A 428 -10.97 8.31 -8.64
C SER A 428 -12.10 7.57 -9.35
N THR A 429 -12.11 7.59 -10.68
CA THR A 429 -13.18 6.94 -11.46
C THR A 429 -12.69 5.59 -11.94
N ASP A 430 -13.37 4.53 -11.51
CA ASP A 430 -13.11 3.13 -11.86
C ASP A 430 -11.60 2.78 -11.93
N PRO A 431 -10.86 2.93 -10.82
CA PRO A 431 -9.42 2.72 -10.82
C PRO A 431 -9.05 1.29 -11.20
N SER A 432 -7.86 1.18 -11.79
CA SER A 432 -7.23 -0.08 -12.20
C SER A 432 -5.94 -0.32 -11.44
N LEU A 433 -5.35 -1.50 -11.64
CA LEU A 433 -4.05 -1.84 -11.09
C LEU A 433 -2.92 -0.92 -11.57
N VAL A 434 -3.09 -0.28 -12.74
CA VAL A 434 -2.13 0.70 -13.25
C VAL A 434 -2.10 1.95 -12.37
N ASP A 435 -3.24 2.33 -11.79
CA ASP A 435 -3.35 3.47 -10.89
C ASP A 435 -2.62 3.16 -9.58
N THR A 436 -2.87 2.00 -8.96
CA THR A 436 -2.12 1.57 -7.76
C THR A 436 -0.63 1.50 -8.04
N ALA A 437 -0.23 0.96 -9.20
CA ALA A 437 1.16 0.92 -9.61
C ALA A 437 1.75 2.34 -9.74
N TYR A 438 1.00 3.29 -10.33
CA TYR A 438 1.41 4.69 -10.49
C TYR A 438 1.78 5.35 -9.16
N GLY A 439 1.00 5.13 -8.10
CA GLY A 439 1.33 5.62 -6.78
C GLY A 439 2.70 5.12 -6.30
N LEU A 440 2.96 3.81 -6.40
CA LEU A 440 4.25 3.19 -6.03
C LEU A 440 5.40 3.79 -6.85
N PHE A 441 5.23 3.93 -8.17
CA PHE A 441 6.21 4.57 -9.04
C PHE A 441 6.47 6.02 -8.66
N SER A 442 5.43 6.79 -8.38
CA SER A 442 5.56 8.20 -8.01
C SER A 442 6.38 8.34 -6.73
N ASP A 443 6.21 7.44 -5.77
CA ASP A 443 6.99 7.40 -4.53
C ASP A 443 8.45 7.01 -4.76
N VAL A 444 8.71 6.02 -5.63
CA VAL A 444 10.07 5.68 -6.04
C VAL A 444 10.76 6.87 -6.73
N VAL A 445 10.06 7.56 -7.64
CA VAL A 445 10.57 8.79 -8.29
C VAL A 445 10.87 9.86 -7.25
N ARG A 446 10.00 10.07 -6.26
CA ARG A 446 10.24 11.03 -5.18
C ARG A 446 11.50 10.67 -4.41
N ILE A 447 11.63 9.44 -3.94
CA ILE A 447 12.85 8.98 -3.25
C ILE A 447 14.09 9.27 -4.10
N ALA A 448 14.05 8.90 -5.38
CA ALA A 448 15.17 9.12 -6.31
C ALA A 448 15.51 10.60 -6.53
N SER A 449 14.50 11.48 -6.52
CA SER A 449 14.66 12.91 -6.83
C SER A 449 15.20 13.74 -5.66
N TYR A 450 15.05 13.27 -4.42
CA TYR A 450 15.47 14.00 -3.22
C TYR A 450 16.79 13.53 -2.61
N SER A 451 17.31 12.38 -3.06
CA SER A 451 18.64 11.87 -2.70
C SER A 451 19.67 12.29 -3.72
#